data_AF-A0A3N5S938-F1
#
_entry.id   AF-A0A3N5S938-F1
#
_cell.length_a   1.000
_cell.length_b   1.000
_cell.length_c   1.000
_cell.angle_alpha   90.00
_cell.angle_beta   90.00
_cell.angle_gamma   90.00
#
_symmetry.space_group_name_H-M   'P 1'
#
loop_
_entity.id
_entity.type
_entity.pdbx_description
1 polymer ?
#
loop_
_entity_poly.entity_id
_entity_poly.type
_entity_poly.pdbx_seq_one_letter_code
_entity_poly.pdbx_strand_id
1 'polypeptide(L)'
;KINLGAGTVDYNADSYGKTFNDVNRQYSAGFEVTYPLGNSEADSRMRNARVSYQKAALDLQKLEKEVRDEVDSAVKQCEVLYRVYVQTREAREYQMNYYNGVLRKFGQGRYSAIQLKLALDGYIQTRQAELKSLVDYNVSLLQRDLARNVIFENYGIDLDSVLGRMKN
;
A
#
# COMPACT_ATOMS: atom_id res chain seq x y z
N LYS A 1 -23.31 -8.12 34.00
CA LYS A 1 -23.68 -7.03 34.94
C LYS A 1 -24.10 -7.66 36.27
N ILE A 2 -23.49 -7.18 37.36
CA ILE A 2 -23.85 -7.32 38.79
C ILE A 2 -23.61 -8.70 39.45
N ASN A 3 -22.59 -8.75 40.31
CA ASN A 3 -22.41 -9.75 41.37
C ASN A 3 -23.30 -9.38 42.56
N LEU A 4 -24.10 -10.33 43.06
CA LEU A 4 -24.80 -10.24 44.34
C LEU A 4 -24.37 -11.44 45.19
N GLY A 5 -23.44 -11.19 46.11
CA GLY A 5 -23.09 -12.15 47.16
C GLY A 5 -24.07 -12.00 48.32
N ALA A 6 -24.69 -13.11 48.71
CA ALA A 6 -25.39 -13.23 49.98
C ALA A 6 -24.45 -13.98 50.94
N GLY A 7 -23.84 -13.26 51.87
CA GLY A 7 -23.10 -13.84 52.98
C GLY A 7 -24.01 -13.97 54.19
N THR A 8 -24.19 -15.18 54.69
CA THR A 8 -24.68 -15.43 56.05
C THR A 8 -23.46 -15.58 56.96
N VAL A 9 -23.32 -14.66 57.91
CA VAL A 9 -22.29 -14.71 58.95
C VAL A 9 -22.98 -15.21 60.22
N ASP A 10 -22.77 -16.49 60.54
CA ASP A 10 -23.16 -17.04 61.84
C ASP A 10 -21.95 -16.98 62.78
N TYR A 11 -21.96 -15.99 63.68
CA TYR A 11 -21.04 -15.93 64.81
C TYR A 11 -21.52 -16.90 65.89
N ASN A 12 -20.78 -17.99 66.11
CA ASN A 12 -20.90 -18.76 67.35
C ASN A 12 -19.72 -18.41 68.27
N ALA A 13 -20.04 -17.73 69.37
CA ALA A 13 -19.13 -17.33 70.42
C ALA A 13 -19.10 -18.40 71.52
N ASP A 14 -18.52 -19.56 71.23
CA ASP A 14 -18.04 -20.46 72.29
C ASP A 14 -17.15 -21.56 71.71
N SER A 15 -15.86 -21.44 71.94
CA SER A 15 -14.96 -22.56 72.32
C SER A 15 -13.50 -22.10 72.20
N TYR A 16 -13.04 -21.40 73.22
CA TYR A 16 -11.62 -21.41 73.55
C TYR A 16 -11.27 -22.83 74.02
N GLY A 17 -10.42 -23.52 73.27
CA GLY A 17 -9.89 -24.79 73.73
C GLY A 17 -9.22 -25.59 72.64
N LYS A 18 -7.88 -25.53 72.64
CA LYS A 18 -6.98 -26.53 72.05
C LYS A 18 -6.71 -26.38 70.55
N THR A 19 -5.97 -25.34 70.21
CA THR A 19 -4.87 -25.50 69.24
C THR A 19 -3.86 -26.43 69.88
N PHE A 20 -3.77 -27.69 69.47
CA PHE A 20 -2.52 -28.46 69.42
C PHE A 20 -2.79 -29.78 68.71
N ASN A 21 -2.15 -29.94 67.56
CA ASN A 21 -1.91 -31.21 66.88
C ASN A 21 -3.10 -31.85 66.15
N ASP A 22 -3.41 -31.34 64.96
CA ASP A 22 -3.51 -32.26 63.83
C ASP A 22 -3.07 -31.59 62.54
N VAL A 23 -2.27 -32.32 61.78
CA VAL A 23 -1.53 -31.85 60.63
C VAL A 23 -2.49 -31.85 59.45
N ASN A 24 -3.34 -30.82 59.34
CA ASN A 24 -4.30 -30.78 58.23
C ASN A 24 -3.61 -30.33 56.94
N ARG A 25 -2.87 -31.25 56.32
CA ARG A 25 -2.20 -31.09 55.03
C ARG A 25 -3.27 -31.17 53.94
N GLN A 26 -3.96 -30.07 53.69
CA GLN A 26 -4.94 -29.97 52.61
C GLN A 26 -4.23 -29.99 51.26
N TYR A 27 -4.26 -31.14 50.58
CA TYR A 27 -4.01 -31.24 49.14
C TYR A 27 -5.33 -31.04 48.42
N SER A 28 -5.53 -29.87 47.84
CA SER A 28 -6.65 -29.63 46.92
C SER A 28 -6.21 -29.94 45.49
N ALA A 29 -6.80 -30.97 44.90
CA ALA A 29 -6.77 -31.20 43.46
C ALA A 29 -8.16 -30.84 42.93
N GLY A 30 -8.29 -29.67 42.34
CA GLY A 30 -9.51 -29.25 41.64
C GLY A 30 -9.45 -29.73 40.19
N PHE A 31 -10.46 -30.48 39.75
CA PHE A 31 -10.68 -30.78 38.33
C PHE A 31 -11.86 -29.93 37.87
N GLU A 32 -11.57 -28.83 37.17
CA GLU A 32 -12.60 -27.96 36.61
C GLU A 32 -12.92 -28.43 35.18
N VAL A 33 -14.02 -29.18 35.03
CA VAL A 33 -14.51 -29.65 33.73
C VAL A 33 -15.63 -28.70 33.27
N THR A 34 -15.25 -27.67 32.51
CA THR A 34 -16.21 -26.73 31.91
C THR A 34 -16.84 -27.36 30.67
N TYR A 35 -18.07 -27.85 30.77
CA TYR A 35 -18.85 -28.32 29.62
C TYR A 35 -19.88 -27.25 29.22
N PRO A 36 -19.72 -26.57 28.08
CA PRO A 36 -20.61 -25.47 27.70
C PRO A 36 -21.98 -26.01 27.28
N LEU A 37 -22.97 -25.89 28.18
CA LEU A 37 -24.37 -26.20 27.90
C LEU A 37 -25.02 -25.00 27.18
N GLY A 38 -24.74 -24.88 25.88
CA GLY A 38 -25.29 -23.81 25.04
C GLY A 38 -24.38 -23.48 23.85
N ASN A 39 -24.37 -24.34 22.84
CA ASN A 39 -23.43 -24.29 21.70
C ASN A 39 -23.67 -23.11 20.71
N SER A 40 -24.49 -22.12 21.06
CA SER A 40 -24.77 -20.96 20.19
C SER A 40 -23.51 -20.14 19.90
N GLU A 41 -22.60 -20.03 20.89
CA GLU A 41 -21.31 -19.37 20.69
C GLU A 41 -20.35 -20.16 19.80
N ALA A 42 -20.25 -21.49 19.97
CA ALA A 42 -19.35 -22.30 19.16
C ALA A 42 -19.81 -22.36 17.70
N ASP A 43 -21.12 -22.49 17.46
CA ASP A 43 -21.70 -22.42 16.11
C ASP A 43 -21.46 -21.04 15.47
N SER A 44 -21.56 -19.98 16.26
CA SER A 44 -21.27 -18.62 15.79
C SER A 44 -19.77 -18.41 15.52
N ARG A 45 -18.88 -18.98 16.32
CA ARG A 45 -17.43 -18.98 16.07
C ARG A 45 -17.09 -19.74 14.78
N MET A 46 -17.70 -20.89 14.54
CA MET A 46 -17.51 -21.65 13.29
C MET A 46 -18.03 -20.88 12.07
N ARG A 47 -19.20 -20.24 12.17
CA ARG A 47 -19.72 -19.35 11.11
C ARG A 47 -18.78 -18.17 10.85
N ASN A 48 -18.28 -17.52 11.90
CA ASN A 48 -17.33 -16.41 11.79
C ASN A 48 -16.00 -16.85 11.17
N ALA A 49 -15.49 -18.02 11.52
CA ALA A 49 -14.29 -18.59 10.91
C ALA A 49 -14.50 -18.86 9.40
N ARG A 50 -15.66 -19.40 9.01
CA ARG A 50 -16.01 -19.63 7.60
C ARG A 50 -16.12 -18.33 6.80
N VAL A 51 -16.77 -17.31 7.37
CA VAL A 51 -16.85 -15.97 6.75
C VAL A 51 -15.47 -15.33 6.64
N SER A 52 -14.62 -15.47 7.65
CA SER A 52 -13.26 -14.93 7.63
C SER A 52 -12.39 -15.60 6.55
N TYR A 53 -12.54 -16.92 6.37
CA TYR A 53 -11.88 -17.64 5.28
C TYR A 53 -12.35 -17.16 3.90
N GLN A 54 -13.67 -16.99 3.72
CA GLN A 54 -14.22 -16.46 2.46
C GLN A 54 -13.72 -15.03 2.17
N LYS A 55 -13.63 -14.18 3.20
CA LYS A 55 -13.04 -12.84 3.08
C LYS A 55 -11.58 -12.91 2.65
N ALA A 56 -10.76 -13.74 3.29
CA ALA A 56 -9.36 -13.91 2.92
C ALA A 56 -9.18 -14.37 1.46
N ALA A 57 -10.03 -15.30 1.00
CA ALA A 57 -10.02 -15.74 -0.41
C ALA A 57 -10.43 -14.62 -1.39
N LEU A 58 -11.42 -13.80 -1.02
CA LEU A 58 -11.83 -12.64 -1.82
C LEU A 58 -10.76 -11.55 -1.84
N ASP A 59 -10.08 -11.32 -0.71
CA ASP A 59 -9.02 -10.32 -0.61
C ASP A 59 -7.79 -10.74 -1.41
N LEU A 60 -7.47 -12.04 -1.46
CA LEU A 60 -6.46 -12.58 -2.36
C LEU A 60 -6.81 -12.31 -3.83
N GLN A 61 -8.04 -12.61 -4.26
CA GLN A 61 -8.48 -12.34 -5.64
C GLN A 61 -8.48 -10.85 -5.99
N LYS A 62 -8.78 -9.98 -5.03
CA LYS A 62 -8.70 -8.53 -5.22
C LYS A 62 -7.25 -8.09 -5.41
N LEU A 63 -6.35 -8.56 -4.57
CA LEU A 63 -4.92 -8.25 -4.66
C LEU A 63 -4.34 -8.70 -6.01
N GLU A 64 -4.70 -9.90 -6.48
CA GLU A 64 -4.29 -10.40 -7.80
C GLU A 64 -4.76 -9.50 -8.96
N LYS A 65 -5.99 -8.99 -8.88
CA LYS A 65 -6.54 -8.07 -9.87
C LYS A 65 -5.87 -6.70 -9.80
N GLU A 66 -5.67 -6.18 -8.59
CA GLU A 66 -5.01 -4.88 -8.36
C GLU A 66 -3.60 -4.88 -8.93
N VAL A 67 -2.81 -5.93 -8.68
CA VAL A 67 -1.47 -6.07 -9.26
C VAL A 67 -1.53 -6.13 -10.78
N ARG A 68 -2.48 -6.88 -11.36
CA ARG A 68 -2.65 -6.95 -12.82
C ARG A 68 -2.98 -5.57 -13.41
N ASP A 69 -3.91 -4.87 -12.81
CA ASP A 69 -4.35 -3.55 -13.27
C ASP A 69 -3.23 -2.52 -13.13
N GLU A 70 -2.40 -2.61 -12.08
CA GLU A 70 -1.21 -1.77 -11.88
C GLU A 70 -0.18 -1.98 -13.00
N VAL A 71 0.14 -3.23 -13.34
CA VAL A 71 1.08 -3.55 -14.43
C VAL A 71 0.56 -3.03 -15.77
N ASP A 72 -0.71 -3.29 -16.08
CA ASP A 72 -1.34 -2.83 -17.33
C ASP A 72 -1.37 -1.29 -17.40
N SER A 73 -1.66 -0.64 -16.28
CA SER A 73 -1.64 0.82 -16.16
C SER A 73 -0.24 1.38 -16.41
N ALA A 74 0.80 0.79 -15.81
CA ALA A 74 2.18 1.23 -15.98
C ALA A 74 2.65 1.10 -17.45
N VAL A 75 2.28 0.02 -18.15
CA VAL A 75 2.59 -0.16 -19.57
C VAL A 75 1.88 0.89 -20.43
N LYS A 76 0.58 1.11 -20.22
CA LYS A 76 -0.20 2.12 -20.93
C LYS A 76 0.34 3.53 -20.68
N GLN A 77 0.70 3.83 -19.44
CA GLN A 77 1.26 5.12 -19.04
C GLN A 77 2.59 5.39 -19.76
N CYS A 78 3.46 4.39 -19.86
CA CYS A 78 4.70 4.48 -20.61
C CYS A 78 4.46 4.79 -22.10
N GLU A 79 3.47 4.15 -22.72
CA GLU A 79 3.12 4.40 -24.13
C GLU A 79 2.56 5.82 -24.33
N VAL A 80 1.69 6.27 -23.44
CA VAL A 80 1.13 7.63 -23.48
C VAL A 80 2.24 8.67 -23.35
N LEU A 81 3.15 8.51 -22.39
CA LEU A 81 4.25 9.45 -22.18
C LEU A 81 5.25 9.46 -23.34
N TYR A 82 5.47 8.31 -23.99
CA TYR A 82 6.24 8.26 -25.22
C TYR A 82 5.60 9.12 -26.33
N ARG A 83 4.28 9.00 -26.53
CA ARG A 83 3.56 9.83 -27.52
C ARG A 83 3.63 11.32 -27.17
N VAL A 84 3.51 11.68 -25.90
CA VAL A 84 3.68 13.07 -25.44
C VAL A 84 5.09 13.59 -25.71
N TYR A 85 6.12 12.78 -25.47
CA TYR A 85 7.50 13.15 -25.80
C TYR A 85 7.68 13.41 -27.31
N VAL A 86 7.14 12.56 -28.17
CA VAL A 86 7.20 12.77 -29.63
C VAL A 86 6.51 14.08 -30.03
N GLN A 87 5.31 14.35 -29.50
CA GLN A 87 4.57 15.58 -29.78
C GLN A 87 5.30 16.84 -29.31
N THR A 88 5.90 16.81 -28.11
CA THR A 88 6.65 17.95 -27.57
C THR A 88 7.95 18.19 -28.34
N ARG A 89 8.60 17.12 -28.83
CA ARG A 89 9.75 17.23 -29.73
C ARG A 89 9.37 17.91 -31.06
N GLU A 90 8.28 17.48 -31.69
CA GLU A 90 7.77 18.12 -32.91
C GLU A 90 7.40 19.59 -32.67
N ALA A 91 6.72 19.89 -31.55
CA ALA A 91 6.39 21.27 -31.18
C ALA A 91 7.64 22.15 -31.03
N ARG A 92 8.71 21.62 -30.42
CA ARG A 92 10.00 22.30 -30.31
C ARG A 92 10.64 22.54 -31.67
N GLU A 93 10.55 21.59 -32.61
CA GLU A 93 11.05 21.77 -33.98
C GLU A 93 10.27 22.86 -34.74
N TYR A 94 8.94 22.86 -34.65
CA TYR A 94 8.12 23.92 -35.25
C TYR A 94 8.47 25.30 -34.69
N GLN A 95 8.63 25.41 -33.38
CA GLN A 95 8.97 26.67 -32.73
C GLN A 95 10.41 27.12 -33.04
N MET A 96 11.34 26.18 -33.19
CA MET A 96 12.71 26.45 -33.64
C MET A 96 12.71 27.03 -35.06
N ASN A 97 11.95 26.42 -35.97
CA ASN A 97 11.81 26.90 -37.34
C ASN A 97 11.16 28.29 -37.39
N TYR A 98 10.14 28.54 -36.55
CA TYR A 98 9.54 29.85 -36.40
C TYR A 98 10.54 30.90 -35.92
N TYR A 99 11.31 30.60 -34.86
CA TYR A 99 12.36 31.47 -34.34
C TYR A 99 13.41 31.81 -35.41
N ASN A 100 13.90 30.80 -36.16
CA ASN A 100 14.85 31.01 -37.25
C ASN A 100 14.27 31.90 -38.36
N GLY A 101 12.98 31.73 -38.68
CA GLY A 101 12.27 32.58 -39.62
C GLY A 101 12.19 34.04 -39.17
N VAL A 102 11.84 34.28 -37.90
CA VAL A 102 11.80 35.63 -37.32
C VAL A 102 13.19 36.24 -37.24
N LEU A 103 14.20 35.48 -36.82
CA LEU A 103 15.60 35.93 -36.75
C LEU A 103 16.11 36.41 -38.12
N ARG A 104 15.84 35.66 -39.19
CA ARG A 104 16.24 36.05 -40.54
C ARG A 104 15.56 37.34 -40.99
N LYS A 105 14.28 37.51 -40.68
CA LYS A 105 13.54 38.74 -41.04
C LYS A 105 13.90 39.93 -40.15
N PHE A 106 14.29 39.70 -38.90
CA PHE A 106 14.85 40.72 -38.00
C PHE A 106 16.19 41.24 -38.54
N GLY A 107 17.08 40.35 -39.00
CA GLY A 107 18.34 40.75 -39.64
C GLY A 107 18.16 41.58 -40.92
N GLN A 108 17.00 41.49 -41.57
CA GLN A 108 16.60 42.32 -42.72
C GLN A 108 15.89 43.62 -42.31
N GLY A 109 15.75 43.91 -41.01
CA GLY A 109 15.03 45.07 -40.48
C GLY A 109 13.50 44.99 -40.61
N ARG A 110 12.95 43.82 -40.98
CA ARG A 110 11.51 43.63 -41.24
C ARG A 110 10.69 43.24 -40.01
N TYR A 111 11.34 42.96 -38.88
CA TYR A 111 10.73 42.58 -37.61
C TYR A 111 11.31 43.43 -36.48
N SER A 112 10.53 43.64 -35.43
CA SER A 112 10.96 44.35 -34.22
C SER A 112 11.66 43.40 -33.24
N ALA A 113 12.54 43.95 -32.39
CA ALA A 113 13.22 43.21 -31.32
C ALA A 113 12.24 42.53 -30.35
N ILE A 114 11.06 43.12 -30.13
CA ILE A 114 10.00 42.54 -29.30
C ILE A 114 9.50 41.22 -29.90
N GLN A 115 9.32 41.16 -31.22
CA GLN A 115 8.85 39.95 -31.91
C GLN A 115 9.90 38.83 -31.88
N LEU A 116 11.19 39.20 -32.02
CA LEU A 116 12.28 38.25 -31.88
C LEU A 116 12.34 37.67 -30.46
N LYS A 117 12.20 38.52 -29.44
CA LYS A 117 12.15 38.08 -28.04
C LYS A 117 10.98 37.12 -27.80
N LEU A 118 9.78 37.47 -28.25
CA LEU A 118 8.61 36.59 -28.13
C LEU A 118 8.82 35.24 -28.81
N ALA A 119 9.45 35.21 -29.98
CA ALA A 119 9.76 33.97 -30.69
C ALA A 119 10.78 33.11 -29.92
N LEU A 120 11.81 33.74 -29.36
CA LEU A 120 12.81 33.09 -28.51
C LEU A 120 12.20 32.54 -27.22
N ASP A 121 11.38 33.33 -26.53
CA ASP A 121 10.72 32.92 -25.29
C ASP A 121 9.82 31.69 -25.54
N GLY A 122 9.06 31.69 -26.64
CA GLY A 122 8.27 30.52 -27.06
C GLY A 122 9.13 29.29 -27.36
N TYR A 123 10.30 29.47 -28.00
CA TYR A 123 11.24 28.37 -28.24
C TYR A 123 11.83 27.81 -26.95
N ILE A 124 12.18 28.67 -25.99
CA ILE A 124 12.67 28.24 -24.68
C ILE A 124 11.58 27.47 -23.93
N GLN A 125 10.34 27.95 -23.95
CA GLN A 125 9.22 27.27 -23.30
C GLN A 125 8.95 25.89 -23.90
N THR A 126 8.92 25.76 -25.22
CA THR A 126 8.73 24.46 -25.90
C THR A 126 9.88 23.49 -25.64
N ARG A 127 11.13 24.00 -25.60
CA ARG A 127 12.30 23.20 -25.22
C ARG A 127 12.24 22.71 -23.77
N GLN A 128 11.78 23.57 -22.84
CA GLN A 128 11.58 23.15 -21.45
C GLN A 128 10.49 22.07 -21.34
N ALA A 129 9.42 22.19 -22.10
CA ALA A 129 8.35 21.19 -22.16
C ALA A 129 8.87 19.84 -22.70
N GLU A 130 9.65 19.85 -23.79
CA GLU A 130 10.30 18.65 -24.34
C GLU A 130 11.18 17.94 -23.29
N LEU A 131 12.04 18.70 -22.61
CA LEU A 131 12.92 18.14 -21.58
C LEU A 131 12.14 17.53 -20.42
N LYS A 132 11.08 18.20 -19.97
CA LYS A 132 10.20 17.65 -18.94
C LYS A 132 9.56 16.35 -19.41
N SER A 133 8.99 16.33 -20.62
CA SER A 133 8.36 15.12 -21.18
C SER A 133 9.34 13.97 -21.39
N LEU A 134 10.61 14.26 -21.72
CA LEU A 134 11.66 13.25 -21.79
C LEU A 134 11.96 12.65 -20.41
N VAL A 135 12.06 13.48 -19.38
CA VAL A 135 12.24 13.02 -17.99
C VAL A 135 11.05 12.17 -17.55
N ASP A 136 9.83 12.64 -17.79
CA ASP A 136 8.60 11.92 -17.44
C ASP A 136 8.54 10.55 -18.14
N TYR A 137 8.91 10.50 -19.43
CA TYR A 137 9.03 9.24 -20.17
C TYR A 137 10.08 8.30 -19.57
N ASN A 138 11.26 8.81 -19.21
CA ASN A 138 12.31 7.98 -18.57
C ASN A 138 11.87 7.44 -17.21
N VAL A 139 11.17 8.24 -16.39
CA VAL A 139 10.60 7.77 -15.12
C VAL A 139 9.57 6.67 -15.38
N SER A 140 8.74 6.82 -16.41
CA SER A 140 7.71 5.83 -16.73
C SER A 140 8.28 4.48 -17.21
N LEU A 141 9.44 4.49 -17.87
CA LEU A 141 10.18 3.27 -18.19
C LEU A 141 10.61 2.54 -16.91
N LEU A 142 11.15 3.27 -15.93
CA LEU A 142 11.54 2.70 -14.64
C LEU A 142 10.34 2.16 -13.87
N GLN A 143 9.21 2.88 -13.87
CA GLN A 143 7.97 2.44 -13.23
C GLN A 143 7.39 1.19 -13.87
N ARG A 144 7.41 1.09 -15.20
CA ARG A 144 7.03 -0.12 -15.93
C ARG A 144 7.91 -1.31 -15.53
N ASP A 145 9.21 -1.09 -15.42
CA ASP A 145 10.17 -2.14 -15.05
C ASP A 145 10.00 -2.59 -13.58
N LEU A 146 9.64 -1.66 -12.68
CA LEU A 146 9.24 -1.95 -11.30
C LEU A 146 7.94 -2.76 -11.24
N ALA A 147 6.88 -2.30 -11.92
CA ALA A 147 5.54 -2.91 -11.86
C ALA A 147 5.53 -4.33 -12.44
N ARG A 148 6.34 -4.60 -13.49
CA ARG A 148 6.47 -5.95 -14.06
C ARG A 148 7.15 -6.96 -13.12
N ASN A 149 7.59 -6.55 -11.91
CA ASN A 149 8.21 -7.44 -10.93
C ASN A 149 9.54 -8.06 -11.45
N VAL A 150 10.09 -7.54 -12.56
CA VAL A 150 11.41 -7.95 -13.05
C VAL A 150 12.54 -7.41 -12.17
N ILE A 151 12.24 -6.53 -11.21
CA ILE A 151 13.23 -6.15 -10.20
C ILE A 151 13.46 -7.31 -9.22
N PHE A 152 12.43 -8.07 -8.82
CA PHE A 152 12.62 -9.13 -7.84
C PHE A 152 13.18 -10.41 -8.46
N GLU A 153 12.81 -10.74 -9.71
CA GLU A 153 13.45 -11.83 -10.48
C GLU A 153 14.89 -11.50 -10.93
N ASN A 154 15.18 -10.27 -11.40
CA ASN A 154 16.56 -9.91 -11.81
C ASN A 154 17.50 -9.59 -10.64
N TYR A 155 17.00 -9.12 -9.48
CA TYR A 155 17.81 -8.92 -8.27
C TYR A 155 17.83 -10.14 -7.33
N GLY A 156 17.19 -11.25 -7.70
CA GLY A 156 17.27 -12.52 -6.97
C GLY A 156 16.75 -12.45 -5.52
N ILE A 157 15.78 -11.57 -5.25
CA ILE A 157 15.17 -11.48 -3.92
C ILE A 157 14.02 -12.45 -3.87
N ASP A 158 14.32 -13.66 -3.41
CA ASP A 158 13.35 -14.72 -3.19
C ASP A 158 12.37 -14.31 -2.08
N LEU A 159 11.10 -14.10 -2.44
CA LEU A 159 10.02 -13.70 -1.52
C LEU A 159 9.88 -14.68 -0.35
N ASP A 160 10.21 -15.96 -0.54
CA ASP A 160 10.19 -16.99 0.50
C ASP A 160 11.19 -16.68 1.63
N SER A 161 12.34 -16.10 1.30
CA SER A 161 13.36 -15.72 2.30
C SER A 161 12.94 -14.54 3.17
N VAL A 162 12.18 -13.60 2.60
CA VAL A 162 11.69 -12.40 3.30
C VAL A 162 10.47 -12.75 4.17
N LEU A 163 9.57 -13.59 3.67
CA LEU A 163 8.42 -14.09 4.43
C LEU A 163 8.84 -15.04 5.56
N GLY A 164 9.88 -15.84 5.36
CA GLY A 164 10.47 -16.70 6.40
C GLY A 164 11.09 -15.91 7.56
N ARG A 165 11.68 -14.73 7.29
CA ARG A 165 12.24 -13.86 8.34
C ARG A 165 11.18 -13.16 9.18
N MET A 166 9.98 -12.92 8.66
CA MET A 166 8.90 -12.27 9.42
C MET A 166 8.09 -13.24 10.30
N LYS A 167 8.30 -14.56 10.13
CA LYS A 167 7.59 -15.60 10.88
C LYS A 167 8.37 -16.10 12.12
N ASN A 168 9.59 -15.62 12.34
CA ASN A 168 10.40 -15.87 13.54
C ASN A 168 10.45 -14.64 14.43
#